data_AF-A0A662IP56-F1
#
_entry.id   AF-A0A662IP56-F1
#
_cell.length_a   1.000
_cell.length_b   1.000
_cell.length_c   1.000
_cell.angle_alpha   90.00
_cell.angle_beta   90.00
_cell.angle_gamma   90.00
#
_symmetry.space_group_name_H-M   'P 1'
#
loop_
_entity.id
_entity.type
_entity.pdbx_description
1 polymer ?
#
loop_
_entity_poly.entity_id
_entity_poly.type
_entity_poly.pdbx_seq_one_letter_code
_entity_poly.pdbx_strand_id
1 'polypeptide(L)'
;MRVWVSAPSRLHFGMINPIGVEGRLYISLGVGIEEPRTVVEAEPADELIVEGAQKRLAQRFAERTSKAFGIYQGKIKVHSAAPRHVGLGSTTQLALSVAYALLTLNRVDESVPTVSKALGLGKQSGIGTYVFERGGFILDGGVEKVRGSF
;
A
#
# COMPACT_ATOMS: atom_id res chain seq x y z
N MET A 1 -19.98 -8.99 -10.22
CA MET A 1 -19.03 -9.36 -9.15
C MET A 1 -18.69 -8.11 -8.37
N ARG A 2 -18.54 -8.17 -7.06
CA ARG A 2 -18.03 -7.05 -6.25
C ARG A 2 -16.83 -7.54 -5.44
N VAL A 3 -15.81 -6.71 -5.32
CA VAL A 3 -14.58 -7.02 -4.59
C VAL A 3 -14.49 -6.09 -3.40
N TRP A 4 -14.22 -6.64 -2.22
CA TRP A 4 -13.97 -5.89 -1.00
C TRP A 4 -12.55 -6.13 -0.53
N VAL A 5 -11.82 -5.05 -0.31
CA VAL A 5 -10.48 -5.08 0.28
C VAL A 5 -10.53 -4.32 1.60
N SER A 6 -10.08 -4.98 2.66
CA SER A 6 -10.03 -4.43 4.00
C SER A 6 -8.62 -4.56 4.55
N ALA A 7 -7.92 -3.45 4.73
CA ALA A 7 -6.53 -3.43 5.15
C ALA A 7 -6.35 -2.85 6.56
N PRO A 8 -5.48 -3.45 7.40
CA PRO A 8 -5.19 -2.96 8.73
C PRO A 8 -4.40 -1.64 8.69
N SER A 9 -4.49 -0.86 9.76
CA SER A 9 -3.52 0.21 10.02
C SER A 9 -2.18 -0.37 10.49
N ARG A 10 -1.16 0.47 10.67
CA ARG A 10 0.10 0.02 11.27
C ARG A 10 0.75 1.07 12.15
N LEU A 11 1.56 0.60 13.08
CA LEU A 11 2.51 1.41 13.82
C LEU A 11 3.92 1.09 13.33
N HIS A 12 4.69 2.14 13.03
CA HIS A 12 6.09 2.04 12.64
C HIS A 12 6.95 2.51 13.81
N PHE A 13 7.79 1.62 14.35
CA PHE A 13 8.61 1.89 15.54
C PHE A 13 9.95 2.57 15.25
N GLY A 14 10.16 2.94 13.99
CA GLY A 14 11.34 3.68 13.54
C GLY A 14 12.27 2.82 12.71
N MET A 15 13.28 3.47 12.15
CA MET A 15 14.38 2.79 11.47
C MET A 15 15.46 2.48 12.49
N ILE A 16 15.79 1.19 12.60
CA ILE A 16 16.86 0.67 13.43
C ILE A 16 18.21 1.07 12.83
N ASN A 17 18.33 1.03 11.49
CA ASN A 17 19.60 1.32 10.80
C ASN A 17 19.45 2.33 9.66
N PRO A 18 19.21 3.62 9.97
CA PRO A 18 18.96 4.65 8.97
C PRO A 18 20.21 5.05 8.17
N ILE A 19 21.41 4.86 8.72
CA ILE A 19 22.70 5.28 8.12
C ILE A 19 23.48 4.13 7.46
N GLY A 20 23.01 2.90 7.65
CA GLY A 20 23.55 1.71 7.01
C GLY A 20 24.86 1.24 7.63
N VAL A 21 24.93 1.26 8.97
CA VAL A 21 26.01 0.59 9.73
C VAL A 21 25.99 -0.89 9.36
N GLU A 22 27.15 -1.50 9.17
CA GLU A 22 27.25 -2.92 8.76
C GLU A 22 26.62 -3.27 7.40
N GLY A 23 26.42 -2.27 6.52
CA GLY A 23 26.16 -2.50 5.10
C GLY A 23 24.70 -2.69 4.70
N ARG A 24 23.72 -2.49 5.60
CA ARG A 24 22.28 -2.47 5.25
C ARG A 24 21.57 -1.20 5.69
N LEU A 25 20.94 -0.50 4.76
CA LEU A 25 20.12 0.69 5.02
C LEU A 25 18.68 0.30 5.34
N TYR A 26 18.02 1.14 6.14
CA TYR A 26 16.57 1.17 6.30
C TYR A 26 15.94 -0.03 7.03
N ILE A 27 16.73 -0.77 7.81
CA ILE A 27 16.17 -1.78 8.72
C ILE A 27 15.10 -1.10 9.58
N SER A 28 13.89 -1.66 9.61
CA SER A 28 12.76 -1.05 10.29
C SER A 28 11.86 -2.07 10.97
N LEU A 29 11.12 -1.61 11.97
CA LEU A 29 10.24 -2.45 12.77
C LEU A 29 8.83 -1.85 12.81
N GLY A 30 7.82 -2.70 12.77
CA GLY A 30 6.44 -2.25 12.93
C GLY A 30 5.45 -3.38 13.14
N VAL A 31 4.22 -3.01 13.43
CA VAL A 31 3.12 -3.95 13.70
C VAL A 31 1.83 -3.47 13.04
N GLY A 32 1.08 -4.40 12.47
CA GLY A 32 -0.29 -4.15 12.05
C GLY A 32 -1.22 -4.03 13.25
N ILE A 33 -2.14 -3.08 13.19
CA ILE A 33 -3.19 -2.91 14.19
C ILE A 33 -4.55 -3.06 13.52
N GLU A 34 -5.51 -3.63 14.26
CA GLU A 34 -6.81 -3.98 13.71
C GLU A 34 -7.59 -2.73 13.27
N GLU A 35 -7.58 -1.65 14.05
CA GLU A 35 -8.29 -0.41 13.76
C GLU A 35 -7.37 0.81 13.83
N PRO A 36 -7.65 1.89 13.07
CA PRO A 36 -8.73 2.03 12.08
C PRO A 36 -8.42 1.31 10.76
N ARG A 37 -9.42 0.66 10.15
CA ARG A 37 -9.25 -0.02 8.85
C ARG A 37 -9.41 0.89 7.65
N THR A 38 -8.74 0.51 6.55
CA THR A 38 -9.05 1.02 5.21
C THR A 38 -9.92 0.02 4.49
N VAL A 39 -11.12 0.43 4.06
CA VAL A 39 -12.09 -0.44 3.39
C VAL A 39 -12.43 0.13 2.02
N VAL A 40 -12.17 -0.65 0.99
CA VAL A 40 -12.36 -0.29 -0.42
C VAL A 40 -13.23 -1.35 -1.09
N GLU A 41 -14.25 -0.90 -1.81
CA GLU A 41 -15.10 -1.71 -2.66
C GLU A 41 -14.78 -1.42 -4.13
N ALA A 42 -14.76 -2.46 -4.97
CA ALA A 42 -14.70 -2.33 -6.42
C ALA A 42 -15.86 -3.08 -7.09
N GLU A 43 -16.45 -2.46 -8.11
CA GLU A 43 -17.47 -3.07 -8.98
C GLU A 43 -17.20 -2.77 -10.46
N PRO A 44 -17.67 -3.61 -11.40
CA PRO A 44 -17.46 -3.40 -12.83
C PRO A 44 -18.04 -2.06 -13.29
N ALA A 45 -17.30 -1.36 -14.13
CA ALA A 45 -17.72 -0.15 -14.82
C ALA A 45 -16.90 0.01 -16.11
N ASP A 46 -17.46 0.66 -17.13
CA ASP A 46 -16.81 0.83 -18.43
C ASP A 46 -15.64 1.83 -18.39
N GLU A 47 -15.57 2.64 -17.33
CA GLU A 47 -14.54 3.63 -17.06
C GLU A 47 -14.02 3.51 -15.63
N LEU A 48 -12.86 4.11 -15.37
CA LEU A 48 -12.30 4.22 -14.03
C LEU A 48 -12.99 5.34 -13.25
N ILE A 49 -13.79 4.96 -12.25
CA ILE A 49 -14.54 5.90 -11.41
C ILE A 49 -14.06 5.75 -9.97
N VAL A 50 -13.74 6.85 -9.27
CA VAL A 50 -13.37 6.81 -7.85
C VAL A 50 -14.25 7.73 -7.00
N GLU A 51 -14.80 7.20 -5.93
CA GLU A 51 -15.66 7.91 -4.98
C GLU A 51 -15.34 7.56 -3.51
N GLY A 52 -15.96 8.30 -2.57
CA GLY A 52 -15.84 8.07 -1.14
C GLY A 52 -14.69 8.81 -0.46
N ALA A 53 -14.22 8.26 0.66
CA ALA A 53 -13.23 8.88 1.53
C ALA A 53 -11.89 9.08 0.82
N GLN A 54 -11.22 10.21 1.08
CA GLN A 54 -9.93 10.54 0.48
C GLN A 54 -9.90 10.44 -1.06
N LYS A 55 -11.04 10.67 -1.75
CA LYS A 55 -11.23 10.52 -3.21
C LYS A 55 -10.03 10.95 -4.05
N ARG A 56 -9.50 12.15 -3.83
CA ARG A 56 -8.36 12.68 -4.62
C ARG A 56 -7.10 11.81 -4.51
N LEU A 57 -6.81 11.28 -3.31
CA LEU A 57 -5.66 10.40 -3.12
C LEU A 57 -5.92 9.02 -3.74
N ALA A 58 -7.12 8.48 -3.53
CA ALA A 58 -7.53 7.20 -4.10
C ALA A 58 -7.51 7.23 -5.65
N GLN A 59 -8.03 8.30 -6.26
CA GLN A 59 -7.98 8.55 -7.70
C GLN A 59 -6.55 8.47 -8.24
N ARG A 60 -5.59 9.14 -7.59
CA ARG A 60 -4.18 9.08 -8.00
C ARG A 60 -3.61 7.67 -7.92
N PHE A 61 -3.99 6.85 -6.93
CA PHE A 61 -3.51 5.47 -6.86
C PHE A 61 -4.21 4.56 -7.85
N ALA A 62 -5.49 4.80 -8.14
CA ALA A 62 -6.22 4.12 -9.19
C ALA A 62 -5.54 4.36 -10.56
N GLU A 63 -5.28 5.63 -10.92
CA GLU A 63 -4.58 6.01 -12.16
C GLU A 63 -3.17 5.41 -12.25
N ARG A 64 -2.42 5.39 -11.15
CA ARG A 64 -1.09 4.77 -11.11
C ARG A 64 -1.17 3.25 -11.29
N THR A 65 -2.18 2.61 -10.72
CA THR A 65 -2.45 1.18 -10.93
C THR A 65 -2.82 0.92 -12.38
N SER A 66 -3.71 1.72 -12.95
CA SER A 66 -4.10 1.65 -14.36
C SER A 66 -2.91 1.74 -15.30
N LYS A 67 -2.03 2.72 -15.06
CA LYS A 67 -0.80 2.89 -15.85
C LYS A 67 0.17 1.72 -15.69
N ALA A 68 0.29 1.17 -14.48
CA ALA A 68 1.24 0.09 -14.19
C ALA A 68 0.79 -1.28 -14.71
N PHE A 69 -0.51 -1.54 -14.73
CA PHE A 69 -1.07 -2.88 -15.01
C PHE A 69 -2.02 -2.92 -16.22
N GLY A 70 -2.25 -1.80 -16.90
CA GLY A 70 -3.10 -1.74 -18.10
C GLY A 70 -4.60 -1.83 -17.81
N ILE A 71 -5.05 -1.49 -16.60
CA ILE A 71 -6.44 -1.65 -16.16
C ILE A 71 -7.14 -0.30 -16.10
N TYR A 72 -8.10 -0.05 -16.99
CA TYR A 72 -8.78 1.26 -17.08
C TYR A 72 -10.28 1.20 -16.78
N GLN A 73 -10.76 0.05 -16.29
CA GLN A 73 -12.18 -0.22 -16.05
C GLN A 73 -12.41 -0.59 -14.59
N GLY A 74 -13.44 -0.01 -13.99
CA GLY A 74 -13.88 -0.31 -12.63
C GLY A 74 -14.25 0.92 -11.82
N LYS A 75 -15.29 0.78 -11.01
CA LYS A 75 -15.70 1.78 -10.04
C LYS A 75 -15.18 1.39 -8.66
N ILE A 76 -14.46 2.32 -8.03
CA ILE A 76 -13.88 2.19 -6.70
C ILE A 76 -14.59 3.12 -5.73
N LYS A 77 -15.05 2.56 -4.61
CA LYS A 77 -15.62 3.31 -3.48
C LYS A 77 -14.78 3.06 -2.24
N VAL A 78 -14.21 4.13 -1.70
CA VAL A 78 -13.51 4.08 -0.40
C VAL A 78 -14.52 4.36 0.71
N HIS A 79 -14.86 3.34 1.49
CA HIS A 79 -15.81 3.46 2.61
C HIS A 79 -15.15 4.10 3.82
N SER A 80 -13.93 3.66 4.14
CA SER A 80 -13.14 4.19 5.25
C SER A 80 -11.65 4.15 4.94
N ALA A 81 -10.90 5.02 5.60
CA ALA A 81 -9.44 5.01 5.59
C ALA A 81 -8.93 5.65 6.88
N ALA A 82 -7.82 5.12 7.40
CA ALA A 82 -7.17 5.67 8.58
C ALA A 82 -6.84 7.17 8.40
N PRO A 83 -6.93 7.99 9.47
CA PRO A 83 -6.56 9.39 9.39
C PRO A 83 -5.15 9.58 8.84
N ARG A 84 -4.95 10.66 8.11
CA ARG A 84 -3.65 10.95 7.51
C ARG A 84 -2.75 11.64 8.52
N HIS A 85 -1.45 11.37 8.39
CA HIS A 85 -0.40 12.09 9.11
C HIS A 85 -0.45 11.93 10.65
N VAL A 86 -1.06 10.85 11.14
CA VAL A 86 -1.11 10.49 12.58
C VAL A 86 -0.29 9.24 12.93
N GLY A 87 0.65 8.84 12.05
CA GLY A 87 1.52 7.68 12.30
C GLY A 87 0.94 6.31 11.93
N LEU A 88 -0.26 6.25 11.35
CA LEU A 88 -0.96 4.97 11.07
C LEU A 88 -0.66 4.32 9.71
N GLY A 89 0.24 4.90 8.91
CA GLY A 89 0.62 4.34 7.61
C GLY A 89 -0.48 4.37 6.54
N SER A 90 -1.47 5.26 6.68
CA SER A 90 -2.71 5.28 5.88
C SER A 90 -2.50 5.38 4.36
N THR A 91 -1.49 6.12 3.90
CA THR A 91 -1.22 6.28 2.46
C THR A 91 -0.96 4.95 1.75
N THR A 92 -0.10 4.11 2.31
CA THR A 92 0.23 2.81 1.69
C THR A 92 -0.95 1.84 1.79
N GLN A 93 -1.67 1.84 2.91
CA GLN A 93 -2.84 0.96 3.06
C GLN A 93 -3.94 1.33 2.06
N LEU A 94 -4.21 2.63 1.86
CA LEU A 94 -5.12 3.09 0.81
C LEU A 94 -4.62 2.75 -0.59
N ALA A 95 -3.34 3.00 -0.87
CA ALA A 95 -2.76 2.71 -2.18
C ALA A 95 -2.89 1.24 -2.58
N LEU A 96 -2.50 0.34 -1.68
CA LEU A 96 -2.57 -1.09 -1.92
C LEU A 96 -4.02 -1.59 -1.94
N SER A 97 -4.90 -1.06 -1.09
CA SER A 97 -6.32 -1.43 -1.11
C SER A 97 -7.00 -1.06 -2.43
N VAL A 98 -6.76 0.15 -2.94
CA VAL A 98 -7.28 0.58 -4.25
C VAL A 98 -6.72 -0.27 -5.37
N ALA A 99 -5.41 -0.53 -5.36
CA ALA A 99 -4.77 -1.31 -6.41
C ALA A 99 -5.26 -2.76 -6.43
N TYR A 100 -5.30 -3.43 -5.27
CA TYR A 100 -5.80 -4.80 -5.18
C TYR A 100 -7.28 -4.91 -5.51
N ALA A 101 -8.10 -3.94 -5.12
CA ALA A 101 -9.52 -3.95 -5.50
C ALA A 101 -9.69 -3.88 -7.02
N LEU A 102 -8.90 -3.08 -7.74
CA LEU A 102 -8.89 -3.01 -9.20
C LEU A 102 -8.31 -4.28 -9.85
N LEU A 103 -7.16 -4.76 -9.37
CA LEU A 103 -6.47 -5.94 -9.91
C LEU A 103 -7.35 -7.18 -9.78
N THR A 104 -7.91 -7.44 -8.60
CA THR A 104 -8.81 -8.57 -8.35
C THR A 104 -10.10 -8.44 -9.16
N LEU A 105 -10.69 -7.25 -9.28
CA LEU A 105 -11.88 -7.03 -10.10
C LEU A 105 -11.62 -7.42 -11.57
N ASN A 106 -10.42 -7.14 -12.07
CA ASN A 106 -10.00 -7.38 -13.44
C ASN A 106 -9.21 -8.70 -13.63
N ARG A 107 -9.22 -9.58 -12.61
CA ARG A 107 -8.57 -10.91 -12.62
C ARG A 107 -7.07 -10.86 -12.98
N VAL A 108 -6.38 -9.85 -12.48
CA VAL A 108 -4.92 -9.73 -12.59
C VAL A 108 -4.31 -10.11 -11.25
N ASP A 109 -3.55 -11.20 -11.24
CA ASP A 109 -2.88 -11.72 -10.06
C ASP A 109 -1.43 -11.21 -10.02
N GLU A 110 -1.10 -10.45 -8.98
CA GLU A 110 0.23 -9.89 -8.76
C GLU A 110 0.60 -9.91 -7.27
N SER A 111 1.90 -9.98 -6.98
CA SER A 111 2.38 -10.01 -5.59
C SER A 111 2.32 -8.63 -4.93
N VAL A 112 2.08 -8.59 -3.61
CA VAL A 112 1.96 -7.31 -2.88
C VAL A 112 3.26 -6.48 -2.99
N PRO A 113 4.46 -7.08 -2.90
CA PRO A 113 5.70 -6.36 -3.16
C PRO A 113 5.81 -5.78 -4.58
N THR A 114 5.39 -6.53 -5.61
CA THR A 114 5.39 -6.04 -7.01
C THR A 114 4.49 -4.82 -7.15
N VAL A 115 3.24 -4.90 -6.67
CA VAL A 115 2.26 -3.81 -6.71
C VAL A 115 2.77 -2.60 -5.91
N SER A 116 3.28 -2.82 -4.71
CA SER A 116 3.88 -1.79 -3.87
C SER A 116 5.00 -1.04 -4.61
N LYS A 117 5.91 -1.77 -5.25
CA LYS A 117 7.03 -1.19 -6.02
C LYS A 117 6.54 -0.40 -7.24
N ALA A 118 5.56 -0.93 -7.98
CA ALA A 118 4.96 -0.24 -9.13
C ALA A 118 4.28 1.08 -8.71
N LEU A 119 3.68 1.10 -7.52
CA LEU A 119 3.12 2.30 -6.90
C LEU A 119 4.17 3.15 -6.16
N GLY A 120 5.46 2.90 -6.35
CA GLY A 120 6.57 3.67 -5.77
C GLY A 120 6.54 3.75 -4.25
N LEU A 121 5.91 2.76 -3.60
CA LEU A 121 5.85 2.59 -2.15
C LEU A 121 7.04 1.75 -1.68
N GLY A 122 7.27 1.71 -0.36
CA GLY A 122 8.26 0.81 0.22
C GLY A 122 9.72 1.17 -0.02
N LYS A 123 10.03 2.39 -0.50
CA LYS A 123 11.41 2.80 -0.84
C LYS A 123 12.36 2.80 0.36
N GLN A 124 11.88 3.23 1.53
CA GLN A 124 12.67 3.29 2.77
C GLN A 124 12.14 2.38 3.88
N SER A 125 11.02 1.69 3.67
CA SER A 125 10.49 0.73 4.66
C SER A 125 9.40 -0.12 4.02
N GLY A 126 9.61 -1.44 4.06
CA GLY A 126 8.68 -2.48 3.65
C GLY A 126 7.60 -2.78 4.68
N ILE A 127 7.68 -2.24 5.92
CA ILE A 127 6.68 -2.47 6.99
C ILE A 127 5.27 -2.31 6.45
N GLY A 128 5.06 -1.28 5.64
CA GLY A 128 3.75 -1.01 5.10
C GLY A 128 3.18 -2.01 4.13
N THR A 129 4.06 -2.51 3.27
CA THR A 129 3.78 -3.50 2.26
C THR A 129 3.48 -4.83 2.92
N TYR A 130 4.32 -5.24 3.87
CA TYR A 130 4.19 -6.54 4.52
C TYR A 130 3.08 -6.58 5.57
N VAL A 131 2.76 -5.45 6.24
CA VAL A 131 1.55 -5.38 7.08
C VAL A 131 0.28 -5.49 6.23
N PHE A 132 0.25 -4.91 5.03
CA PHE A 132 -0.90 -5.12 4.12
C PHE A 132 -1.01 -6.60 3.71
N GLU A 133 0.12 -7.24 3.38
CA GLU A 133 0.14 -8.63 2.91
C GLU A 133 -0.19 -9.65 4.01
N ARG A 134 0.36 -9.47 5.22
CA ARG A 134 0.39 -10.52 6.26
C ARG A 134 -0.14 -10.08 7.61
N GLY A 135 -0.34 -8.78 7.84
CA GLY A 135 -0.59 -8.23 9.17
C GLY A 135 0.57 -8.51 10.15
N GLY A 136 0.25 -8.56 11.44
CA GLY A 136 1.19 -9.01 12.47
C GLY A 136 2.40 -8.10 12.71
N PHE A 137 3.44 -8.66 13.32
CA PHE A 137 4.69 -7.99 13.66
C PHE A 137 5.74 -8.23 12.56
N ILE A 138 6.31 -7.15 12.03
CA ILE A 138 7.23 -7.19 10.89
C ILE A 138 8.57 -6.59 11.29
N LEU A 139 9.64 -7.35 11.02
CA LEU A 139 11.00 -6.85 10.91
C LEU A 139 11.38 -6.77 9.44
N ASP A 140 11.60 -5.56 8.94
CA ASP A 140 12.13 -5.33 7.61
C ASP A 140 13.65 -5.27 7.67
N GLY A 141 14.30 -6.21 6.98
CA GLY A 141 15.77 -6.31 6.89
C GLY A 141 16.43 -5.20 6.06
N GLY A 142 15.66 -4.29 5.47
CA GLY A 142 16.20 -3.19 4.68
C GLY A 142 16.92 -3.65 3.42
N VAL A 143 17.72 -2.75 2.84
CA VAL A 143 18.42 -2.98 1.57
C VAL A 143 19.93 -2.91 1.76
N GLU A 144 20.69 -3.59 0.90
CA GLU A 144 22.14 -3.46 0.90
C GLU A 144 22.55 -2.02 0.57
N LYS A 145 23.50 -1.49 1.33
CA LYS A 145 24.11 -0.18 1.07
C LYS A 145 25.09 -0.34 -0.09
N VAL A 146 24.70 0.17 -1.25
CA VAL A 146 25.62 0.23 -2.40
C VAL A 146 26.76 1.20 -2.05
N ARG A 147 28.01 0.73 -2.11
CA ARG A 147 29.21 1.57 -1.86
C ARG A 147 29.17 2.82 -2.75
N GLY A 148 29.39 3.99 -2.15
CA GLY A 148 29.46 5.28 -2.87
C GLY A 148 28.13 6.02 -3.05
N SER A 149 27.01 5.51 -2.51
CA SER A 149 25.77 6.28 -2.40
C SER A 149 25.78 7.15 -1.14
N PHE A 150 25.62 8.46 -1.33
CA PHE A 150 25.30 9.45 -0.29
C PHE A 150 23.82 9.76 -0.32
#